data_AF-A0A952NX21-F1
#
_entry.id   AF-A0A952NX21-F1
#
_cell.length_a   1.000
_cell.length_b   1.000
_cell.length_c   1.000
_cell.angle_alpha   90.00
_cell.angle_beta   90.00
_cell.angle_gamma   90.00
#
_symmetry.space_group_name_H-M   'P 1'
#
loop_
_entity.id
_entity.type
_entity.pdbx_description
1 polymer ?
#
loop_
_entity_poly.entity_id
_entity_poly.type
_entity_poly.pdbx_seq_one_letter_code
_entity_poly.pdbx_strand_id
1 'polypeptide(L)'
;MQLATVFRERRINPNSILTTVALIVLMGIGSYFNTSHYDREGWEGFFEFNELRANINDYNLVRSDSEAVQNSSLSANDFEMLRTWNYADRKVFSIDVLRALGAFTLDNYFRLDRVQTFARYLQPEYLFLSMLVALVVFFSGGFRDSLFQFALSSILFFGLGLLLKMPDRVGDAIILQPLMLVRPRHVSKRKLTLTLLSMLILAFSYHKISAKKIELTNENKQLSERLKTLRSMPLDLVVLWGPMLRIEFVHPLDSLESFRMINLFGLGATSQSPFNDYWMERLGFDDIYLYTLNNSRTAIIADEARISILKQYYMERYGLRTNARSIEPWLFQIYEVNHQP
;
A
#
# COMPACT_ATOMS: atom_id res chain seq x y z
N MET A 1 30.76 -28.72 24.82
CA MET A 1 31.23 -29.84 23.97
C MET A 1 30.11 -30.51 23.15
N GLN A 2 28.85 -30.54 23.62
CA GLN A 2 27.71 -31.13 22.86
C GLN A 2 27.22 -30.31 21.64
N LEU A 3 27.37 -28.98 21.62
CA LEU A 3 27.01 -28.17 20.46
C LEU A 3 27.94 -28.42 19.25
N ALA A 4 29.23 -28.66 19.49
CA ALA A 4 30.20 -28.92 18.42
C ALA A 4 29.93 -30.25 17.68
N THR A 5 29.35 -31.24 18.34
CA THR A 5 28.99 -32.54 17.74
C THR A 5 27.74 -32.42 16.85
N VAL A 6 26.75 -31.60 17.23
CA VAL A 6 25.55 -31.34 16.43
C VAL A 6 25.89 -30.62 15.11
N PHE A 7 26.89 -29.72 15.12
CA PHE A 7 27.38 -29.07 13.91
C PHE A 7 28.22 -29.99 13.00
N ARG A 8 28.83 -31.05 13.55
CA ARG A 8 29.68 -31.98 12.79
C ARG A 8 28.88 -33.00 11.98
N GLU A 9 27.70 -33.39 12.44
CA GLU A 9 26.81 -34.33 11.74
C GLU A 9 25.90 -33.67 10.70
N ARG A 10 25.57 -32.39 10.89
CA ARG A 10 24.82 -31.60 9.90
C ARG A 10 25.79 -30.73 9.12
N ARG A 11 26.36 -31.23 8.02
CA ARG A 11 27.17 -30.42 7.08
C ARG A 11 26.38 -29.19 6.62
N ILE A 12 26.58 -28.05 7.26
CA ILE A 12 26.06 -26.76 6.81
C ILE A 12 26.97 -26.32 5.66
N ASN A 13 26.36 -26.02 4.51
CA ASN A 13 27.11 -25.62 3.33
C ASN A 13 27.69 -24.21 3.56
N PRO A 14 29.01 -23.99 3.49
CA PRO A 14 29.59 -22.65 3.65
C PRO A 14 29.00 -21.62 2.67
N ASN A 15 28.58 -22.04 1.48
CA ASN A 15 27.92 -21.16 0.51
C ASN A 15 26.57 -20.66 1.03
N SER A 16 25.81 -21.48 1.77
CA SER A 16 24.54 -21.03 2.36
C SER A 16 24.75 -19.96 3.42
N ILE A 17 25.83 -20.06 4.19
CA ILE A 17 26.18 -19.03 5.19
C ILE A 17 26.56 -17.73 4.48
N LEU A 18 27.40 -17.80 3.44
CA LEU A 18 27.80 -16.63 2.67
C LEU A 18 26.60 -15.94 2.00
N THR A 19 25.68 -16.70 1.39
CA THR A 19 24.45 -16.14 0.80
C THR A 19 23.58 -15.47 1.86
N THR A 20 23.36 -16.10 3.01
CA THR A 20 22.58 -15.50 4.10
C THR A 20 23.23 -14.21 4.62
N VAL A 21 24.55 -14.20 4.81
CA VAL A 21 25.29 -13.00 5.23
C VAL A 21 25.17 -11.90 4.17
N ALA A 22 25.34 -12.21 2.88
CA ALA A 22 25.20 -11.24 1.81
C ALA A 22 23.78 -10.64 1.76
N LEU A 23 22.74 -11.45 1.93
CA LEU A 23 21.35 -10.96 2.01
C LEU A 23 21.14 -10.04 3.21
N ILE A 24 21.64 -10.40 4.40
CA ILE A 24 21.56 -9.56 5.60
C ILE A 24 22.27 -8.22 5.36
N VAL A 25 23.44 -8.23 4.75
CA VAL A 25 24.20 -7.01 4.42
C VAL A 25 23.43 -6.14 3.42
N LEU A 26 22.89 -6.72 2.34
CA LEU A 26 22.09 -5.98 1.36
C LEU A 26 20.82 -5.39 1.98
N MET A 27 20.13 -6.14 2.84
CA MET A 27 18.97 -5.66 3.59
C MET A 27 19.37 -4.54 4.55
N GLY A 28 20.51 -4.66 5.23
CA GLY A 28 21.06 -3.62 6.12
C GLY A 28 21.41 -2.33 5.38
N ILE A 29 22.06 -2.44 4.22
CA ILE A 29 22.36 -1.29 3.34
C ILE A 29 21.07 -0.64 2.87
N GLY A 30 20.11 -1.42 2.38
CA GLY A 30 18.81 -0.91 1.95
C GLY A 30 18.06 -0.20 3.08
N SER A 31 18.05 -0.79 4.29
CA SER A 31 17.48 -0.18 5.48
C SER A 31 18.17 1.12 5.85
N TYR A 32 19.51 1.17 5.80
CA TYR A 32 20.28 2.38 6.11
C TYR A 32 19.94 3.53 5.16
N PHE A 33 19.93 3.28 3.84
CA PHE A 33 19.56 4.31 2.86
C PHE A 33 18.12 4.78 3.03
N ASN A 34 17.21 3.85 3.34
CA ASN A 34 15.82 4.18 3.60
C ASN A 34 15.68 5.08 4.83
N THR A 35 16.26 4.68 5.97
CA THR A 35 16.25 5.48 7.21
C THR A 35 16.90 6.85 6.99
N SER A 36 18.08 6.90 6.38
CA SER A 36 18.78 8.17 6.11
C SER A 36 17.99 9.13 5.20
N HIS A 37 17.17 8.62 4.26
CA HIS A 37 16.29 9.48 3.47
C HIS A 37 15.17 10.10 4.31
N TYR A 38 14.64 9.33 5.26
CA TYR A 38 13.50 9.67 6.10
C TYR A 38 13.87 10.36 7.43
N ASP A 39 15.15 10.40 7.79
CA ASP A 39 15.67 11.19 8.92
C ASP A 39 15.76 12.70 8.60
N ARG A 40 15.26 13.13 7.43
CA ARG A 40 15.21 14.55 7.03
C ARG A 40 14.05 15.27 7.71
N GLU A 41 14.17 16.59 7.80
CA GLU A 41 13.18 17.47 8.42
C GLU A 41 11.75 17.25 7.84
N GLY A 42 10.76 17.25 8.72
CA GLY A 42 9.33 17.11 8.40
C GLY A 42 8.81 15.67 8.32
N TRP A 43 9.67 14.66 8.12
CA TRP A 43 9.23 13.26 8.01
C TRP A 43 8.75 12.66 9.34
N GLU A 44 9.32 13.07 10.48
CA GLU A 44 8.88 12.63 11.81
C GLU A 44 7.41 12.95 12.07
N GLY A 45 7.02 14.22 11.88
CA GLY A 45 5.63 14.65 12.01
C GLY A 45 4.70 13.97 11.00
N PHE A 46 5.18 13.73 9.77
CA PHE A 46 4.42 12.96 8.80
C PHE A 46 4.18 11.51 9.24
N PHE A 47 5.20 10.82 9.78
CA PHE A 47 5.01 9.43 10.24
C PHE A 47 4.08 9.32 11.43
N GLU A 48 4.19 10.25 12.40
CA GLU A 48 3.25 10.32 13.52
C GLU A 48 1.82 10.55 13.02
N PHE A 49 1.62 11.55 12.16
CA PHE A 49 0.33 11.80 11.53
C PHE A 49 -0.18 10.56 10.79
N ASN A 50 0.68 9.92 9.99
CA ASN A 50 0.33 8.79 9.15
C ASN A 50 -0.06 7.56 9.97
N GLU A 51 0.60 7.30 11.10
CA GLU A 51 0.24 6.23 12.03
C GLU A 51 -1.15 6.49 12.64
N LEU A 52 -1.39 7.69 13.15
CA LEU A 52 -2.68 8.07 13.74
C LEU A 52 -3.83 7.99 12.71
N ARG A 53 -3.58 8.50 11.50
CA ARG A 53 -4.53 8.46 10.38
C ARG A 53 -4.81 7.03 9.92
N ALA A 54 -3.81 6.13 9.92
CA ALA A 54 -3.98 4.72 9.55
C ALA A 54 -4.96 4.00 10.48
N ASN A 55 -4.91 4.30 11.78
CA ASN A 55 -5.87 3.78 12.76
C ASN A 55 -7.32 4.14 12.41
N ILE A 56 -7.53 5.32 11.83
CA ILE A 56 -8.88 5.79 11.47
C ILE A 56 -9.30 5.25 10.11
N ASN A 57 -8.47 5.39 9.08
CA ASN A 57 -8.85 5.08 7.70
C ASN A 57 -8.65 3.61 7.32
N ASP A 58 -7.46 3.07 7.62
CA ASP A 58 -7.04 1.77 7.11
C ASP A 58 -7.61 0.67 7.99
N TYR A 59 -7.54 0.88 9.29
CA TYR A 59 -8.03 -0.05 10.30
C TYR A 59 -9.45 0.25 10.77
N ASN A 60 -10.11 1.30 10.28
CA ASN A 60 -11.50 1.65 10.63
C ASN A 60 -11.80 1.60 12.14
N LEU A 61 -10.83 1.98 12.99
CA LEU A 61 -10.95 1.84 14.43
C LEU A 61 -11.96 2.84 15.01
N VAL A 62 -12.11 4.00 14.37
CA VAL A 62 -13.01 5.07 14.80
C VAL A 62 -14.27 5.05 13.93
N ARG A 63 -15.43 4.95 14.57
CA ARG A 63 -16.73 5.09 13.91
C ARG A 63 -17.18 6.55 13.90
N SER A 64 -17.92 6.95 12.86
CA SER A 64 -18.46 8.31 12.73
C SER A 64 -19.43 8.69 13.86
N ASP A 65 -20.11 7.71 14.44
CA ASP A 65 -21.04 7.87 15.57
C ASP A 65 -20.36 7.80 16.95
N SER A 66 -19.04 7.61 17.01
CA SER A 66 -18.32 7.48 18.27
C SER A 66 -18.31 8.78 19.07
N GLU A 67 -18.30 8.66 20.40
CA GLU A 67 -18.16 9.80 21.31
C GLU A 67 -16.87 10.61 21.02
N ALA A 68 -15.81 9.94 20.56
CA ALA A 68 -14.57 10.57 20.14
C ALA A 68 -14.78 11.58 19.00
N VAL A 69 -15.57 11.22 17.99
CA VAL A 69 -15.90 12.12 16.88
C VAL A 69 -16.83 13.23 17.35
N GLN A 70 -17.84 12.92 18.18
CA GLN A 70 -18.78 13.91 18.72
C GLN A 70 -18.10 14.97 19.61
N ASN A 71 -17.06 14.58 20.34
CA ASN A 71 -16.28 15.47 21.20
C ASN A 71 -15.08 16.12 20.46
N SER A 72 -14.87 15.81 19.18
CA SER A 72 -13.83 16.42 18.36
C SER A 72 -14.28 17.76 17.75
N SER A 73 -13.33 18.52 17.20
CA SER A 73 -13.62 19.72 16.41
C SER A 73 -13.98 19.43 14.94
N LEU A 74 -14.14 18.14 14.57
CA LEU A 74 -14.48 17.73 13.22
C LEU A 74 -16.01 17.70 13.04
N SER A 75 -16.48 18.24 11.92
CA SER A 75 -17.82 17.99 11.42
C SER A 75 -17.94 16.55 10.90
N ALA A 76 -19.17 16.09 10.66
CA ALA A 76 -19.40 14.83 9.98
C ALA A 76 -18.75 14.80 8.58
N ASN A 77 -18.76 15.93 7.86
CA ASN A 77 -18.15 16.03 6.55
C ASN A 77 -16.62 16.01 6.61
N ASP A 78 -15.99 16.61 7.64
CA ASP A 78 -14.54 16.48 7.82
C ASP A 78 -14.14 15.03 8.11
N PHE A 79 -14.96 14.30 8.88
CA PHE A 79 -14.71 12.89 9.11
C PHE A 79 -14.80 12.07 7.80
N GLU A 80 -15.74 12.40 6.91
CA GLU A 80 -15.81 11.80 5.58
C GLU A 80 -14.63 12.20 4.68
N MET A 81 -14.19 13.46 4.73
CA MET A 81 -12.95 13.92 4.08
C MET A 81 -11.75 13.09 4.55
N LEU A 82 -11.60 12.89 5.86
CA LEU A 82 -10.57 12.04 6.44
C LEU A 82 -10.67 10.60 5.91
N ARG A 83 -11.83 9.95 6.03
CA ARG A 83 -12.08 8.55 5.59
C ARG A 83 -11.84 8.34 4.10
N THR A 84 -12.12 9.35 3.28
CA THR A 84 -11.93 9.32 1.83
C THR A 84 -10.56 9.82 1.39
N TRP A 85 -9.62 9.94 2.34
CA TRP A 85 -8.22 10.28 2.13
C TRP A 85 -7.95 11.70 1.64
N ASN A 86 -8.79 12.65 2.06
CA ASN A 86 -8.65 14.07 1.78
C ASN A 86 -8.44 14.86 3.08
N TYR A 87 -7.18 15.01 3.46
CA TYR A 87 -6.80 15.64 4.72
C TYR A 87 -5.60 16.59 4.56
N ALA A 88 -5.57 17.33 3.44
CA ALA A 88 -4.50 18.29 3.16
C ALA A 88 -4.55 19.52 4.08
N ASP A 89 -5.73 19.85 4.65
CA ASP A 89 -5.86 20.95 5.61
C ASP A 89 -5.23 20.58 6.95
N ARG A 90 -4.00 21.05 7.20
CA ARG A 90 -3.26 20.79 8.44
C ARG A 90 -3.89 21.44 9.67
N LYS A 91 -4.76 22.45 9.50
CA LYS A 91 -5.44 23.11 10.63
C LYS A 91 -6.62 22.27 11.10
N VAL A 92 -7.35 21.66 10.16
CA VAL A 92 -8.49 20.79 10.47
C VAL A 92 -8.02 19.39 10.86
N PHE A 93 -7.08 18.82 10.12
CA PHE A 93 -6.55 17.47 10.31
C PHE A 93 -5.17 17.51 10.95
N SER A 94 -5.07 18.02 12.18
CA SER A 94 -3.80 18.07 12.91
C SER A 94 -3.51 16.77 13.67
N ILE A 95 -2.25 16.56 14.03
CA ILE A 95 -1.82 15.43 14.89
C ILE A 95 -2.64 15.43 16.20
N ASP A 96 -2.87 16.59 16.81
CA ASP A 96 -3.61 16.68 18.07
C ASP A 96 -5.07 16.24 17.92
N VAL A 97 -5.72 16.61 16.81
CA VAL A 97 -7.08 16.15 16.50
C VAL A 97 -7.09 14.63 16.30
N LEU A 98 -6.15 14.07 15.53
CA LEU A 98 -6.11 12.63 15.31
C LEU A 98 -5.75 11.85 16.58
N ARG A 99 -4.90 12.40 17.46
CA ARG A 99 -4.55 11.78 18.74
C ARG A 99 -5.76 11.72 19.67
N ALA A 100 -6.56 12.79 19.70
CA ALA A 100 -7.82 12.82 20.44
C ALA A 100 -8.82 11.77 19.92
N LEU A 101 -8.89 11.57 18.60
CA LEU A 101 -9.72 10.51 18.00
C LEU A 101 -9.19 9.10 18.31
N GLY A 102 -7.88 8.89 18.25
CA GLY A 102 -7.24 7.58 18.38
C GLY A 102 -7.25 7.02 19.81
N ALA A 103 -7.24 7.88 20.84
CA ALA A 103 -7.21 7.47 22.25
C ALA A 103 -8.37 6.54 22.67
N PHE A 104 -9.46 6.51 21.90
CA PHE A 104 -10.68 5.75 22.23
C PHE A 104 -10.69 4.30 21.71
N THR A 105 -9.66 3.84 21.00
CA THR A 105 -9.82 2.66 20.14
C THR A 105 -8.65 1.67 20.16
N LEU A 106 -8.48 0.92 21.27
CA LEU A 106 -7.50 -0.17 21.29
C LEU A 106 -7.95 -1.51 21.92
N ASP A 107 -9.14 -1.65 22.51
CA ASP A 107 -9.41 -2.91 23.25
C ASP A 107 -10.13 -4.02 22.45
N ASN A 108 -10.94 -3.72 21.41
CA ASN A 108 -11.79 -4.74 20.79
C ASN A 108 -11.50 -5.08 19.32
N TYR A 109 -10.83 -4.22 18.55
CA TYR A 109 -10.62 -4.46 17.11
C TYR A 109 -9.53 -5.49 16.80
N PHE A 110 -8.54 -5.61 17.68
CA PHE A 110 -7.34 -6.44 17.47
C PHE A 110 -7.58 -7.95 17.29
N ARG A 111 -8.79 -8.46 17.55
CA ARG A 111 -9.13 -9.88 17.43
C ARG A 111 -9.83 -10.25 16.11
N LEU A 112 -10.66 -9.38 15.54
CA LEU A 112 -11.48 -9.73 14.37
C LEU A 112 -10.76 -9.53 13.03
N ASP A 113 -9.99 -8.45 12.89
CA ASP A 113 -9.28 -8.15 11.63
C ASP A 113 -8.14 -9.14 11.35
N ARG A 114 -7.38 -9.54 12.39
CA ARG A 114 -6.34 -10.58 12.24
C ARG A 114 -6.88 -11.91 11.73
N VAL A 115 -8.11 -12.27 12.07
CA VAL A 115 -8.76 -13.49 11.56
C VAL A 115 -9.19 -13.32 10.10
N GLN A 116 -9.66 -12.12 9.70
CA GLN A 116 -10.01 -11.84 8.30
C GLN A 116 -8.79 -11.74 7.40
N THR A 117 -7.73 -11.04 7.83
CA THR A 117 -6.42 -11.05 7.14
C THR A 117 -5.90 -12.48 7.01
N PHE A 118 -6.06 -13.30 8.06
CA PHE A 118 -5.69 -14.71 8.01
C PHE A 118 -6.54 -15.53 7.02
N ALA A 119 -7.85 -15.28 6.98
CA ALA A 119 -8.75 -15.94 6.05
C ALA A 119 -8.39 -15.64 4.57
N ARG A 120 -7.76 -14.50 4.28
CA ARG A 120 -7.21 -14.23 2.93
C ARG A 120 -6.06 -15.17 2.56
N TYR A 121 -5.26 -15.62 3.52
CA TYR A 121 -4.22 -16.63 3.27
C TYR A 121 -4.78 -18.05 3.11
N LEU A 122 -6.07 -18.27 3.43
CA LEU A 122 -6.80 -19.49 3.09
C LEU A 122 -7.40 -19.45 1.68
N GLN A 123 -7.07 -18.45 0.85
CA GLN A 123 -7.49 -18.44 -0.55
C GLN A 123 -6.95 -19.68 -1.29
N PRO A 124 -7.72 -20.24 -2.25
CA PRO A 124 -7.39 -21.50 -2.92
C PRO A 124 -5.98 -21.53 -3.53
N GLU A 125 -5.46 -20.39 -3.97
CA GLU A 125 -4.13 -20.25 -4.55
C GLU A 125 -3.01 -20.54 -3.56
N TYR A 126 -3.11 -20.01 -2.34
CA TYR A 126 -2.13 -20.20 -1.29
C TYR A 126 -2.18 -21.61 -0.71
N LEU A 127 -3.39 -22.17 -0.62
CA LEU A 127 -3.60 -23.57 -0.26
C LEU A 127 -3.00 -24.52 -1.32
N PHE A 128 -3.19 -24.22 -2.61
CA PHE A 128 -2.61 -25.00 -3.70
C PHE A 128 -1.08 -24.98 -3.66
N LEU A 129 -0.47 -23.80 -3.49
CA LEU A 129 0.97 -23.67 -3.38
C LEU A 129 1.51 -24.42 -2.15
N SER A 130 0.85 -24.26 -0.99
CA SER A 130 1.19 -24.98 0.24
C SER A 130 1.06 -26.51 0.09
N MET A 131 0.03 -26.99 -0.61
CA MET A 131 -0.15 -28.40 -0.91
C MET A 131 0.95 -28.93 -1.84
N LEU A 132 1.36 -28.13 -2.82
CA LEU A 132 2.46 -28.46 -3.74
C LEU A 132 3.80 -28.54 -3.00
N VAL A 133 4.06 -27.64 -2.04
CA VAL A 133 5.19 -27.77 -1.10
C VAL A 133 5.07 -29.05 -0.26
N ALA A 134 3.90 -29.32 0.33
CA ALA A 134 3.68 -30.48 1.19
C ALA A 134 3.89 -31.80 0.42
N LEU A 135 3.49 -31.87 -0.85
CA LEU A 135 3.76 -33.00 -1.73
C LEU A 135 5.26 -33.20 -1.98
N VAL A 136 6.02 -32.12 -2.21
CA VAL A 136 7.48 -32.18 -2.37
C VAL A 136 8.16 -32.68 -1.11
N VAL A 137 7.75 -32.15 0.04
CA VAL A 137 8.16 -32.59 1.38
C VAL A 137 7.92 -34.09 1.53
N PHE A 138 6.71 -34.55 1.20
CA PHE A 138 6.30 -35.96 1.31
C PHE A 138 7.16 -36.88 0.45
N PHE A 139 7.36 -36.53 -0.83
CA PHE A 139 8.12 -37.36 -1.77
C PHE A 139 9.65 -37.27 -1.60
N SER A 140 10.16 -36.33 -0.80
CA SER A 140 11.60 -36.12 -0.58
C SER A 140 12.28 -37.17 0.33
N GLY A 141 11.51 -38.09 0.94
CA GLY A 141 12.02 -39.17 1.79
C GLY A 141 12.41 -38.73 3.22
N GLY A 142 12.09 -37.50 3.61
CA GLY A 142 12.35 -36.91 4.92
C GLY A 142 11.09 -36.38 5.59
N PHE A 143 9.93 -37.03 5.39
CA PHE A 143 8.62 -36.49 5.77
C PHE A 143 8.56 -35.92 7.20
N ARG A 144 9.12 -36.62 8.19
CA ARG A 144 9.14 -36.14 9.59
C ARG A 144 9.96 -34.86 9.78
N ASP A 145 11.18 -34.83 9.25
CA ASP A 145 12.09 -33.68 9.38
C ASP A 145 11.53 -32.47 8.61
N SER A 146 11.00 -32.71 7.42
CA SER A 146 10.42 -31.68 6.57
C SER A 146 9.08 -31.17 7.09
N LEU A 147 8.22 -32.03 7.65
CA LEU A 147 6.98 -31.62 8.32
C LEU A 147 7.28 -30.80 9.58
N PHE A 148 8.30 -31.18 10.35
CA PHE A 148 8.73 -30.40 11.51
C PHE A 148 9.25 -29.02 11.10
N GLN A 149 10.09 -28.93 10.07
CA GLN A 149 10.57 -27.64 9.57
C GLN A 149 9.45 -26.78 9.00
N PHE A 150 8.51 -27.39 8.27
CA PHE A 150 7.31 -26.71 7.79
C PHE A 150 6.48 -26.17 8.95
N ALA A 151 6.15 -27.02 9.94
CA ALA A 151 5.38 -26.62 11.11
C ALA A 151 6.08 -25.53 11.92
N LEU A 152 7.38 -25.65 12.16
CA LEU A 152 8.16 -24.64 12.89
C LEU A 152 8.23 -23.31 12.14
N SER A 153 8.46 -23.33 10.82
CA SER A 153 8.47 -22.12 10.00
C SER A 153 7.08 -21.48 10.00
N SER A 154 6.03 -22.26 9.76
CA SER A 154 4.65 -21.77 9.79
C SER A 154 4.27 -21.21 11.16
N ILE A 155 4.69 -21.81 12.27
CA ILE A 155 4.45 -21.29 13.64
C ILE A 155 5.25 -20.00 13.89
N LEU A 156 6.53 -19.96 13.53
CA LEU A 156 7.35 -18.75 13.71
C LEU A 156 6.83 -17.59 12.88
N PHE A 157 6.43 -17.84 11.63
CA PHE A 157 5.85 -16.81 10.78
C PHE A 157 4.42 -16.46 11.16
N PHE A 158 3.60 -17.41 11.61
CA PHE A 158 2.28 -17.12 12.19
C PHE A 158 2.42 -16.27 13.45
N GLY A 159 3.37 -16.62 14.33
CA GLY A 159 3.73 -15.83 15.50
C GLY A 159 4.19 -14.44 15.10
N LEU A 160 5.11 -14.33 14.14
CA LEU A 160 5.61 -13.04 13.64
C LEU A 160 4.53 -12.23 12.93
N GLY A 161 3.62 -12.83 12.17
CA GLY A 161 2.53 -12.14 11.49
C GLY A 161 1.40 -11.72 12.43
N LEU A 162 1.19 -12.46 13.53
CA LEU A 162 0.32 -12.00 14.61
C LEU A 162 0.97 -10.89 15.44
N LEU A 163 2.28 -10.97 15.71
CA LEU A 163 3.00 -10.03 16.55
C LEU A 163 3.40 -8.74 15.82
N LEU A 164 3.78 -8.84 14.56
CA LEU A 164 4.20 -7.74 13.69
C LEU A 164 3.06 -7.51 12.70
N LYS A 165 2.53 -6.28 12.62
CA LYS A 165 1.47 -5.86 11.67
C LYS A 165 1.95 -6.01 10.21
N MET A 166 2.14 -7.23 9.73
CA MET A 166 2.78 -7.50 8.45
C MET A 166 1.82 -7.16 7.31
N PRO A 167 2.25 -6.33 6.34
CA PRO A 167 1.47 -6.10 5.12
C PRO A 167 1.25 -7.40 4.33
N ASP A 168 0.10 -7.52 3.66
CA ASP A 168 -0.31 -8.71 2.90
C ASP A 168 0.79 -9.27 1.96
N ARG A 169 1.54 -8.37 1.31
CA ARG A 169 2.66 -8.70 0.41
C ARG A 169 3.82 -9.47 1.05
N VAL A 170 3.97 -9.42 2.38
CA VAL A 170 5.00 -10.18 3.11
C VAL A 170 4.57 -11.65 3.25
N GLY A 171 3.26 -11.92 3.31
CA GLY A 171 2.70 -13.27 3.35
C GLY A 171 3.06 -14.12 2.13
N ASP A 172 3.13 -13.52 0.94
CA ASP A 172 3.47 -14.21 -0.31
C ASP A 172 4.88 -14.81 -0.28
N ALA A 173 5.86 -14.08 0.28
CA ALA A 173 7.23 -14.55 0.43
C ALA A 173 7.33 -15.68 1.49
N ILE A 174 6.43 -15.69 2.47
CA ILE A 174 6.41 -16.68 3.56
C ILE A 174 5.98 -18.06 3.04
N ILE A 175 5.02 -18.13 2.11
CA ILE A 175 4.53 -19.40 1.57
C ILE A 175 5.59 -20.11 0.72
N LEU A 176 6.53 -19.36 0.16
CA LEU A 176 7.62 -19.90 -0.66
C LEU A 176 8.82 -20.38 0.17
N GLN A 177 8.99 -19.96 1.42
CA GLN A 177 10.15 -20.33 2.24
C GLN A 177 10.33 -21.83 2.50
N PRO A 178 9.27 -22.61 2.77
CA PRO A 178 9.42 -24.05 2.97
C PRO A 178 10.11 -24.76 1.79
N LEU A 179 9.92 -24.28 0.55
CA LEU A 179 10.60 -24.82 -0.63
C LEU A 179 12.13 -24.69 -0.54
N MET A 180 12.64 -23.68 0.17
CA MET A 180 14.08 -23.46 0.35
C MET A 180 14.70 -24.32 1.45
N LEU A 181 13.88 -24.83 2.39
CA LEU A 181 14.35 -25.60 3.55
C LEU A 181 14.34 -27.12 3.32
N VAL A 182 13.55 -27.61 2.36
CA VAL A 182 13.49 -29.04 2.04
C VAL A 182 14.83 -29.53 1.48
N ARG A 183 15.52 -30.37 2.26
CA ARG A 183 16.73 -31.10 1.83
C ARG A 183 16.35 -32.53 1.41
N PRO A 184 16.20 -32.84 0.11
CA PRO A 184 15.87 -34.19 -0.32
C PRO A 184 17.04 -35.17 -0.13
N ARG A 185 16.75 -36.38 0.41
CA ARG A 185 17.76 -37.41 0.75
C ARG A 185 18.16 -38.35 -0.40
N HIS A 186 17.41 -38.44 -1.51
CA HIS A 186 17.70 -39.38 -2.63
C HIS A 186 17.75 -38.71 -4.01
N VAL A 187 18.85 -38.91 -4.75
CA VAL A 187 19.29 -38.08 -5.90
C VAL A 187 18.69 -38.50 -7.27
N SER A 188 18.18 -39.70 -7.47
CA SER A 188 17.70 -40.14 -8.81
C SER A 188 16.26 -39.69 -9.10
N LYS A 189 15.32 -39.87 -8.17
CA LYS A 189 13.96 -39.30 -8.25
C LYS A 189 13.95 -37.77 -8.07
N ARG A 190 15.04 -37.20 -7.51
CA ARG A 190 15.26 -35.76 -7.29
C ARG A 190 15.15 -34.94 -8.56
N LYS A 191 15.78 -35.38 -9.65
CA LYS A 191 15.79 -34.59 -10.89
C LYS A 191 14.40 -34.49 -11.46
N LEU A 192 13.68 -35.61 -11.56
CA LEU A 192 12.34 -35.62 -12.13
C LEU A 192 11.34 -34.82 -11.27
N THR A 193 11.30 -35.02 -9.96
CA THR A 193 10.37 -34.30 -9.08
C THR A 193 10.66 -32.80 -9.04
N LEU A 194 11.94 -32.39 -8.94
CA LEU A 194 12.29 -30.98 -8.95
C LEU A 194 12.04 -30.33 -10.31
N THR A 195 12.30 -31.03 -11.42
CA THR A 195 12.00 -30.52 -12.77
C THR A 195 10.50 -30.34 -12.97
N LEU A 196 9.67 -31.34 -12.62
CA LEU A 196 8.21 -31.23 -12.71
C LEU A 196 7.68 -30.09 -11.82
N LEU A 197 8.21 -29.95 -10.61
CA LEU A 197 7.83 -28.87 -9.71
C LEU A 197 8.22 -27.50 -10.25
N SER A 198 9.45 -27.38 -10.75
CA SER A 198 9.95 -26.14 -11.34
C SER A 198 9.09 -25.75 -12.54
N MET A 199 8.72 -26.72 -13.39
CA MET A 199 7.80 -26.49 -14.50
C MET A 199 6.40 -26.09 -14.03
N LEU A 200 5.86 -26.71 -12.98
CA LEU A 200 4.55 -26.32 -12.42
C LEU A 200 4.58 -24.93 -11.80
N ILE A 201 5.63 -24.59 -11.05
CA ILE A 201 5.82 -23.25 -10.47
C ILE A 201 6.00 -22.22 -11.59
N LEU A 202 6.81 -22.52 -12.61
CA LEU A 202 6.99 -21.65 -13.76
C LEU A 202 5.69 -21.48 -14.55
N ALA A 203 4.93 -22.54 -14.77
CA ALA A 203 3.65 -22.48 -15.48
C ALA A 203 2.60 -21.69 -14.67
N PHE A 204 2.51 -21.92 -13.36
CA PHE A 204 1.61 -21.17 -12.48
C PHE A 204 2.01 -19.70 -12.39
N SER A 205 3.30 -19.41 -12.21
CA SER A 205 3.84 -18.04 -12.20
C SER A 205 3.59 -17.37 -13.54
N TYR A 206 3.84 -18.06 -14.66
CA TYR A 206 3.56 -17.55 -16.00
C TYR A 206 2.07 -17.28 -16.20
N HIS A 207 1.18 -18.15 -15.74
CA HIS A 207 -0.27 -17.93 -15.81
C HIS A 207 -0.72 -16.71 -14.98
N LYS A 208 -0.22 -16.56 -13.75
CA LYS A 208 -0.54 -15.40 -12.90
C LYS A 208 0.04 -14.11 -13.49
N ILE A 209 1.29 -14.14 -13.95
CA ILE A 209 1.93 -13.01 -14.62
C ILE A 209 1.20 -12.65 -15.91
N SER A 210 0.76 -13.63 -16.70
CA SER A 210 0.06 -13.37 -17.97
C SER A 210 -1.35 -12.82 -17.75
N ALA A 211 -2.11 -13.37 -16.80
CA ALA A 211 -3.41 -12.83 -16.39
C ALA A 211 -3.26 -11.39 -15.87
N LYS A 212 -2.30 -11.16 -14.96
CA LYS A 212 -2.03 -9.82 -14.44
C LYS A 212 -1.53 -8.88 -15.53
N LYS A 213 -0.71 -9.36 -16.47
CA LYS A 213 -0.25 -8.58 -17.62
C LYS A 213 -1.41 -8.10 -18.48
N ILE A 214 -2.42 -8.93 -18.75
CA ILE A 214 -3.62 -8.52 -19.51
C ILE A 214 -4.37 -7.40 -18.78
N GLU A 215 -4.60 -7.58 -17.48
CA GLU A 215 -5.23 -6.55 -16.62
C GLU A 215 -4.42 -5.24 -16.64
N LEU A 216 -3.11 -5.31 -16.37
CA LEU A 216 -2.20 -4.15 -16.38
C LEU A 216 -2.14 -3.49 -17.76
N THR A 217 -2.19 -4.25 -18.85
CA THR A 217 -2.18 -3.70 -20.22
C THR A 217 -3.44 -2.89 -20.49
N ASN A 218 -4.61 -3.39 -20.07
CA ASN A 218 -5.87 -2.68 -20.22
C ASN A 218 -5.91 -1.41 -19.36
N GLU A 219 -5.46 -1.49 -18.11
CA GLU A 219 -5.35 -0.35 -17.20
C GLU A 219 -4.37 0.70 -17.73
N ASN A 220 -3.20 0.28 -18.24
CA ASN A 220 -2.21 1.19 -18.83
C ASN A 220 -2.73 1.87 -20.09
N LYS A 221 -3.52 1.16 -20.92
CA LYS A 221 -4.17 1.76 -22.08
C LYS A 221 -5.14 2.87 -21.65
N GLN A 222 -6.02 2.60 -20.69
CA GLN A 222 -6.96 3.60 -20.16
C GLN A 222 -6.23 4.79 -19.53
N LEU A 223 -5.19 4.53 -18.74
CA LEU A 223 -4.36 5.56 -18.14
C LEU A 223 -3.68 6.42 -19.20
N SER A 224 -3.11 5.81 -20.24
CA SER A 224 -2.49 6.53 -21.35
C SER A 224 -3.48 7.41 -22.09
N GLU A 225 -4.71 6.93 -22.31
CA GLU A 225 -5.79 7.72 -22.91
C GLU A 225 -6.16 8.92 -22.03
N ARG A 226 -6.38 8.70 -20.72
CA ARG A 226 -6.67 9.77 -19.75
C ARG A 226 -5.56 10.83 -19.70
N LEU A 227 -4.29 10.40 -19.64
CA LEU A 227 -3.14 11.32 -19.64
C LEU A 227 -3.05 12.10 -20.94
N LYS A 228 -3.36 11.49 -22.09
CA LYS A 228 -3.43 12.19 -23.38
C LYS A 228 -4.53 13.26 -23.36
N THR A 229 -5.70 12.96 -22.81
CA THR A 229 -6.78 13.94 -22.66
C THR A 229 -6.32 15.09 -21.76
N LEU A 230 -5.77 14.81 -20.58
CA LEU A 230 -5.29 15.85 -19.65
C LEU A 230 -4.25 16.78 -20.29
N ARG A 231 -3.33 16.24 -21.10
CA ARG A 231 -2.32 17.04 -21.82
C ARG A 231 -2.91 17.99 -22.86
N SER A 232 -4.03 17.61 -23.45
CA SER A 232 -4.71 18.45 -24.44
C SER A 232 -5.49 19.59 -23.81
N MET A 233 -5.68 19.56 -22.48
CA MET A 233 -6.38 20.61 -21.75
C MET A 233 -5.40 21.70 -21.29
N PRO A 234 -5.83 22.97 -21.23
CA PRO A 234 -5.00 24.08 -20.77
C PRO A 234 -4.93 24.14 -19.23
N LEU A 235 -4.66 23.01 -18.56
CA LEU A 235 -4.60 22.91 -17.10
C LEU A 235 -3.17 23.13 -16.58
N ASP A 236 -3.03 23.91 -15.50
CA ASP A 236 -1.77 24.15 -14.81
C ASP A 236 -1.54 23.15 -13.67
N LEU A 237 -2.63 22.66 -13.05
CA LEU A 237 -2.60 21.69 -11.96
C LEU A 237 -3.76 20.71 -12.08
N VAL A 238 -3.49 19.44 -11.83
CA VAL A 238 -4.51 18.39 -11.69
C VAL A 238 -4.38 17.74 -10.32
N VAL A 239 -5.42 17.89 -9.50
CA VAL A 239 -5.49 17.31 -8.16
C VAL A 239 -6.08 15.91 -8.25
N LEU A 240 -5.36 14.91 -7.76
CA LEU A 240 -5.80 13.53 -7.76
C LEU A 240 -6.42 13.17 -6.41
N TRP A 241 -7.71 12.87 -6.37
CA TRP A 241 -8.40 12.40 -5.16
C TRP A 241 -9.05 11.03 -5.37
N GLY A 242 -8.36 10.01 -4.88
CA GLY A 242 -8.80 8.62 -4.97
C GLY A 242 -8.19 7.85 -6.17
N PRO A 243 -8.67 6.62 -6.42
CA PRO A 243 -7.99 5.65 -7.28
C PRO A 243 -8.31 5.82 -8.78
N MET A 244 -8.79 7.00 -9.19
CA MET A 244 -9.28 7.23 -10.56
C MET A 244 -8.15 7.38 -11.58
N LEU A 245 -6.96 7.80 -11.13
CA LEU A 245 -5.75 7.80 -11.94
C LEU A 245 -4.77 6.79 -11.32
N ARG A 246 -4.86 5.54 -11.78
CA ARG A 246 -4.10 4.38 -11.30
C ARG A 246 -2.63 4.43 -11.74
N ILE A 247 -1.92 5.48 -11.36
CA ILE A 247 -0.52 5.70 -11.76
C ILE A 247 0.41 4.58 -11.27
N GLU A 248 0.02 3.86 -10.23
CA GLU A 248 0.72 2.71 -9.68
C GLU A 248 0.67 1.47 -10.60
N PHE A 249 -0.14 1.48 -11.66
CA PHE A 249 -0.24 0.39 -12.63
C PHE A 249 0.71 0.57 -13.83
N VAL A 250 1.34 1.75 -13.97
CA VAL A 250 2.31 2.03 -15.03
C VAL A 250 3.45 1.04 -14.95
N HIS A 251 3.72 0.37 -16.07
CA HIS A 251 4.81 -0.58 -16.11
C HIS A 251 6.16 0.16 -15.98
N PRO A 252 7.09 -0.28 -15.11
CA PRO A 252 8.32 0.46 -14.84
C PRO A 252 9.28 0.56 -16.04
N LEU A 253 9.07 -0.26 -17.07
CA LEU A 253 9.83 -0.19 -18.33
C LEU A 253 9.15 0.67 -19.41
N ASP A 254 7.94 1.18 -19.18
CA ASP A 254 7.25 2.04 -20.12
C ASP A 254 7.80 3.48 -20.04
N SER A 255 7.64 4.24 -21.13
CA SER A 255 8.04 5.64 -21.15
C SER A 255 7.20 6.46 -20.17
N LEU A 256 7.87 7.13 -19.23
CA LEU A 256 7.26 8.11 -18.33
C LEU A 256 7.07 9.49 -18.98
N GLU A 257 7.33 9.62 -20.29
CA GLU A 257 7.12 10.90 -20.98
C GLU A 257 5.69 11.39 -20.85
N SER A 258 4.70 10.47 -20.76
CA SER A 258 3.28 10.76 -20.54
C SER A 258 2.98 11.52 -19.24
N PHE A 259 3.89 11.49 -18.26
CA PHE A 259 3.74 12.16 -16.97
C PHE A 259 4.46 13.52 -16.88
N ARG A 260 5.45 13.79 -17.74
CA ARG A 260 6.34 14.96 -17.60
C ARG A 260 5.69 16.34 -17.79
N MET A 261 4.45 16.42 -18.27
CA MET A 261 3.83 17.68 -18.68
C MET A 261 2.62 18.12 -17.83
N ILE A 262 2.22 17.34 -16.84
CA ILE A 262 1.07 17.67 -15.99
C ILE A 262 1.58 17.76 -14.55
N ASN A 263 1.38 18.90 -13.89
CA ASN A 263 1.57 18.98 -12.45
C ASN A 263 0.43 18.19 -11.80
N LEU A 264 0.77 17.04 -11.22
CA LEU A 264 -0.17 16.19 -10.50
C LEU A 264 0.03 16.41 -9.00
N PHE A 265 -1.02 16.82 -8.30
CA PHE A 265 -1.02 16.96 -6.84
C PHE A 265 -1.87 15.86 -6.22
N GLY A 266 -1.23 14.90 -5.56
CA GLY A 266 -1.92 13.76 -4.96
C GLY A 266 -2.52 14.08 -3.59
N LEU A 267 -3.83 13.93 -3.48
CA LEU A 267 -4.53 13.78 -2.20
C LEU A 267 -4.60 12.29 -1.87
N GLY A 268 -4.17 11.94 -0.67
CA GLY A 268 -4.03 10.56 -0.24
C GLY A 268 -3.06 10.39 0.91
N ALA A 269 -2.41 9.22 0.94
CA ALA A 269 -1.43 8.83 1.98
C ALA A 269 -0.33 9.87 2.21
N THR A 270 0.00 10.65 1.18
CA THR A 270 1.10 11.62 1.19
C THR A 270 0.63 13.06 1.37
N SER A 271 -0.67 13.30 1.66
CA SER A 271 -1.27 14.65 1.66
C SER A 271 -0.48 15.67 2.49
N GLN A 272 0.02 15.24 3.66
CA GLN A 272 0.81 16.07 4.59
C GLN A 272 2.30 15.66 4.65
N SER A 273 2.81 15.03 3.60
CA SER A 273 4.23 14.66 3.53
C SER A 273 5.09 15.87 3.13
N PRO A 274 6.38 15.88 3.48
CA PRO A 274 7.32 16.91 3.01
C PRO A 274 7.39 17.03 1.47
N PHE A 275 7.05 15.95 0.76
CA PHE A 275 6.96 15.98 -0.70
C PHE A 275 5.83 16.90 -1.19
N ASN A 276 4.66 16.88 -0.54
CA ASN A 276 3.57 17.77 -0.91
C ASN A 276 3.87 19.21 -0.52
N ASP A 277 4.55 19.44 0.61
CA ASP A 277 4.99 20.78 1.02
C ASP A 277 5.91 21.41 -0.04
N TYR A 278 6.88 20.64 -0.54
CA TYR A 278 7.75 21.07 -1.63
C TYR A 278 6.95 21.44 -2.90
N TRP A 279 5.91 20.68 -3.24
CA TRP A 279 5.06 20.98 -4.40
C TRP A 279 4.20 22.23 -4.21
N MET A 280 3.66 22.41 -3.02
CA MET A 280 2.89 23.59 -2.63
C MET A 280 3.75 24.86 -2.73
N GLU A 281 4.96 24.82 -2.15
CA GLU A 281 5.95 25.90 -2.24
C GLU A 281 6.33 26.18 -3.70
N ARG A 282 6.67 25.14 -4.47
CA ARG A 282 7.08 25.26 -5.88
C ARG A 282 5.98 25.88 -6.76
N LEU A 283 4.72 25.56 -6.49
CA LEU A 283 3.57 26.05 -7.25
C LEU A 283 3.01 27.37 -6.68
N GLY A 284 3.55 27.83 -5.54
CA GLY A 284 3.22 29.13 -4.96
C GLY A 284 1.85 29.19 -4.28
N PHE A 285 1.44 28.13 -3.59
CA PHE A 285 0.19 28.14 -2.81
C PHE A 285 0.32 27.40 -1.47
N ASP A 286 -0.41 27.86 -0.46
CA ASP A 286 -0.39 27.28 0.90
C ASP A 286 -1.68 26.52 1.25
N ASP A 287 -2.70 26.60 0.40
CA ASP A 287 -4.00 25.95 0.58
C ASP A 287 -4.49 25.39 -0.74
N ILE A 288 -4.44 24.06 -0.89
CA ILE A 288 -4.84 23.38 -2.12
C ILE A 288 -6.32 23.58 -2.45
N TYR A 289 -7.19 23.72 -1.44
CA TYR A 289 -8.62 23.88 -1.65
C TYR A 289 -8.90 25.26 -2.24
N LEU A 290 -8.42 26.32 -1.59
CA LEU A 290 -8.55 27.68 -2.14
C LEU A 290 -7.86 27.82 -3.49
N TYR A 291 -6.72 27.17 -3.70
CA TYR A 291 -6.05 27.16 -5.00
C TYR A 291 -6.93 26.56 -6.09
N THR A 292 -7.57 25.41 -5.83
CA THR A 292 -8.45 24.78 -6.83
C THR A 292 -9.69 25.61 -7.15
N LEU A 293 -10.15 26.44 -6.21
CA LEU A 293 -11.29 27.34 -6.42
C LEU A 293 -10.91 28.59 -7.20
N ASN A 294 -9.76 29.18 -6.88
CA ASN A 294 -9.32 30.46 -7.42
C ASN A 294 -8.60 30.35 -8.77
N ASN A 295 -8.17 29.14 -9.15
CA ASN A 295 -7.47 28.91 -10.41
C ASN A 295 -8.33 28.12 -11.39
N SER A 296 -8.85 28.81 -12.41
CA SER A 296 -9.68 28.23 -13.48
C SER A 296 -8.94 27.23 -14.38
N ARG A 297 -7.62 27.09 -14.23
CA ARG A 297 -6.76 26.11 -14.89
C ARG A 297 -6.41 24.95 -13.96
N THR A 298 -7.13 24.79 -12.84
CA THR A 298 -7.04 23.63 -11.96
C THR A 298 -8.26 22.73 -12.13
N ALA A 299 -8.03 21.42 -12.13
CA ALA A 299 -9.09 20.42 -12.12
C ALA A 299 -8.81 19.32 -11.10
N ILE A 300 -9.86 18.66 -10.62
CA ILE A 300 -9.83 17.61 -9.62
C ILE A 300 -10.32 16.31 -10.26
N ILE A 301 -9.51 15.27 -10.17
CA ILE A 301 -9.88 13.91 -10.51
C ILE A 301 -10.54 13.27 -9.29
N ALA A 302 -11.84 12.98 -9.38
CA ALA A 302 -12.65 12.38 -8.32
C ALA A 302 -13.93 11.75 -8.90
N ASP A 303 -14.76 11.09 -8.07
CA ASP A 303 -16.16 10.78 -8.39
C ASP A 303 -17.12 11.85 -7.83
N GLU A 304 -18.36 11.83 -8.29
CA GLU A 304 -19.40 12.77 -7.88
C GLU A 304 -19.66 12.76 -6.36
N ALA A 305 -19.51 11.60 -5.72
CA ALA A 305 -19.64 11.47 -4.27
C ALA A 305 -18.58 12.31 -3.54
N ARG A 306 -17.31 12.16 -3.92
CA ARG A 306 -16.20 13.00 -3.40
C ARG A 306 -16.39 14.47 -3.70
N ILE A 307 -16.82 14.82 -4.91
CA ILE A 307 -17.11 16.23 -5.26
C ILE A 307 -18.20 16.82 -4.35
N SER A 308 -19.22 16.04 -3.99
CA SER A 308 -20.27 16.48 -3.07
C SER A 308 -19.73 16.75 -1.66
N ILE A 309 -18.85 15.87 -1.16
CA ILE A 309 -18.15 16.06 0.13
C ILE A 309 -17.29 17.33 0.11
N LEU A 310 -16.56 17.59 -0.98
CA LEU A 310 -15.72 18.77 -1.11
C LEU A 310 -16.53 20.07 -1.21
N LYS A 311 -17.67 20.06 -1.92
CA LYS A 311 -18.58 21.22 -1.94
C LYS A 311 -19.09 21.57 -0.54
N GLN A 312 -19.43 20.56 0.25
CA GLN A 312 -19.82 20.74 1.65
C GLN A 312 -18.65 21.26 2.48
N TYR A 313 -17.43 20.77 2.25
CA TYR A 313 -16.22 21.24 2.92
C TYR A 313 -15.98 22.74 2.66
N TYR A 314 -16.13 23.19 1.42
CA TYR A 314 -16.04 24.62 1.08
C TYR A 314 -17.04 25.48 1.84
N MET A 315 -18.28 25.01 1.97
CA MET A 315 -19.31 25.70 2.73
C MET A 315 -18.95 25.79 4.21
N GLU A 316 -18.56 24.67 4.83
CA GLU A 316 -18.33 24.58 6.27
C GLU A 316 -17.05 25.29 6.72
N ARG A 317 -15.95 25.15 5.96
CA ARG A 317 -14.63 25.65 6.36
C ARG A 317 -14.31 27.04 5.82
N TYR A 318 -14.88 27.40 4.68
CA TYR A 318 -14.62 28.70 4.03
C TYR A 318 -15.85 29.59 3.91
N GLY A 319 -17.06 29.09 4.22
CA GLY A 319 -18.29 29.84 4.01
C GLY A 319 -18.66 30.04 2.54
N LEU A 320 -18.07 29.26 1.63
CA LEU A 320 -18.17 29.45 0.19
C LEU A 320 -19.17 28.47 -0.43
N ARG A 321 -20.15 29.01 -1.17
CA ARG A 321 -21.03 28.20 -2.00
C ARG A 321 -20.33 27.90 -3.31
N THR A 322 -20.08 26.63 -3.58
CA THR A 322 -19.36 26.21 -4.78
C THR A 322 -20.26 25.35 -5.68
N ASN A 323 -19.91 25.29 -6.96
CA ASN A 323 -20.43 24.30 -7.87
C ASN A 323 -19.27 23.61 -8.62
N ALA A 324 -19.58 22.50 -9.28
CA ALA A 324 -18.61 21.72 -10.03
C ALA A 324 -19.08 21.57 -11.48
N ARG A 325 -18.18 21.78 -12.43
CA ARG A 325 -18.38 21.44 -13.83
C ARG A 325 -17.60 20.18 -14.13
N SER A 326 -18.27 19.12 -14.56
CA SER A 326 -17.62 17.95 -15.13
C SER A 326 -17.02 18.34 -16.50
N ILE A 327 -15.71 18.19 -16.64
CA ILE A 327 -15.00 18.28 -17.92
C ILE A 327 -15.00 16.90 -18.58
N GLU A 328 -14.79 15.87 -17.75
CA GLU A 328 -14.92 14.45 -18.07
C GLU A 328 -15.67 13.77 -16.92
N PRO A 329 -16.22 12.55 -17.09
CA PRO A 329 -16.93 11.82 -16.02
C PRO A 329 -16.11 11.61 -14.72
N TRP A 330 -14.79 11.75 -14.81
CA TRP A 330 -13.82 11.56 -13.73
C TRP A 330 -12.99 12.83 -13.44
N LEU A 331 -13.29 13.96 -14.09
CA LEU A 331 -12.53 15.21 -13.99
C LEU A 331 -13.46 16.40 -13.82
N PHE A 332 -13.28 17.15 -12.73
CA PHE A 332 -14.16 18.22 -12.32
C PHE A 332 -13.39 19.52 -12.11
N GLN A 333 -14.00 20.64 -12.47
CA GLN A 333 -13.52 21.96 -12.13
C GLN A 333 -14.47 22.58 -11.12
N ILE A 334 -13.93 23.06 -10.00
CA ILE A 334 -14.72 23.70 -8.94
C ILE A 334 -14.68 25.22 -9.15
N TYR A 335 -15.80 25.90 -8.93
CA TYR A 335 -15.91 27.35 -9.01
C TYR A 335 -16.91 27.86 -7.97
N GLU A 336 -16.74 29.10 -7.52
CA GLU A 336 -17.67 29.73 -6.60
C GLU A 336 -18.95 30.15 -7.34
N VAL A 337 -20.13 29.94 -6.74
CA VAL A 337 -21.43 30.25 -7.38
C VAL A 337 -21.59 31.74 -7.68
N ASN A 338 -20.89 32.63 -6.95
CA ASN A 338 -20.91 34.08 -7.17
C ASN A 338 -19.86 34.56 -8.19
N HIS A 339 -18.93 33.68 -8.60
CA HIS A 339 -18.01 33.87 -9.70
C HIS A 339 -18.45 32.95 -10.84
N GLN A 340 -19.50 33.36 -11.58
CA GLN A 340 -19.67 32.80 -12.92
C GLN A 340 -18.56 33.39 -13.80
N PRO A 341 -17.68 32.57 -14.41
CA PRO A 341 -16.68 33.05 -15.36
C PRO A 341 -17.30 33.62 -16.63
#